data_AF-A0A849CF05-F1
#
_entry.id   AF-A0A849CF05-F1
#
_cell.length_a   1.000
_cell.length_b   1.000
_cell.length_c   1.000
_cell.angle_alpha   90.00
_cell.angle_beta   90.00
_cell.angle_gamma   90.00
#
_symmetry.space_group_name_H-M   'P 1'
#
loop_
_entity.id
_entity.type
_entity.pdbx_description
1 polymer ?
#
loop_
_entity_poly.entity_id
_entity_poly.type
_entity_poly.pdbx_seq_one_letter_code
_entity_poly.pdbx_strand_id
1 'polypeptide(L)'
;MSLPMVGLGAAAPAGDELGGCHKGNVLTGVRVPGTGSVGQSVRRAADLWECSSPLLPGIVSGHFSAELPWLGFGAPTSGAFTWSDGTVSTVTGLPNTFWTITSGTADGHVVRFDLVTEMNGDWYYTDNSMAIESLSFLR
;
A
#
# COMPACT_ATOMS: atom_id res chain seq x y z
N MET A 1 17.74 -26.95 40.30
CA MET A 1 18.08 -25.58 39.91
C MET A 1 17.94 -25.50 38.40
N SER A 2 16.82 -24.96 37.90
CA SER A 2 16.57 -24.79 36.47
C SER A 2 16.72 -23.31 36.13
N LEU A 3 17.58 -23.01 35.16
CA LEU A 3 17.84 -21.68 34.63
C LEU A 3 16.63 -21.17 33.80
N PRO A 4 16.30 -19.87 33.83
CA PRO A 4 15.31 -19.31 32.91
C PRO A 4 15.95 -19.14 31.52
N MET A 5 15.30 -19.69 30.49
CA MET A 5 15.61 -19.35 29.11
C MET A 5 15.16 -17.90 28.86
N VAL A 6 16.13 -17.03 28.64
CA VAL A 6 15.92 -15.69 28.09
C VAL A 6 15.40 -15.88 26.66
N GLY A 7 14.15 -15.48 26.42
CA GLY A 7 13.58 -15.44 25.09
C GLY A 7 14.42 -14.51 24.21
N LEU A 8 15.00 -15.08 23.15
CA LEU A 8 15.59 -14.32 22.06
C LEU A 8 14.48 -13.44 21.47
N GLY A 9 14.59 -12.13 21.69
CA GLY A 9 13.79 -11.16 20.95
C GLY A 9 14.02 -11.40 19.45
N ALA A 10 12.95 -11.71 18.74
CA ALA A 10 12.98 -11.75 17.29
C ALA A 10 13.49 -10.39 16.79
N ALA A 11 14.53 -10.41 15.95
CA ALA A 11 15.01 -9.21 15.31
C ALA A 11 13.87 -8.59 14.50
N ALA A 12 13.51 -7.35 14.84
CA ALA A 12 12.61 -6.52 14.06
C ALA A 12 13.12 -6.46 12.61
N PRO A 13 12.31 -6.80 11.58
CA PRO A 13 12.72 -6.59 10.20
C PRO A 13 13.08 -5.11 9.98
N ALA A 14 14.19 -4.88 9.27
CA ALA A 14 14.63 -3.55 8.88
C ALA A 14 13.56 -2.89 7.99
N GLY A 15 12.72 -2.07 8.61
CA GLY A 15 11.46 -1.54 8.11
C GLY A 15 10.57 -1.00 9.24
N ASP A 16 10.81 -1.46 10.48
CA ASP A 16 9.95 -1.17 11.64
C ASP A 16 10.10 0.23 12.29
N GLU A 17 11.05 1.08 11.87
CA GLU A 17 11.22 2.39 12.55
C GLU A 17 10.04 3.35 12.35
N LEU A 18 9.34 3.25 11.22
CA LEU A 18 8.19 4.09 10.91
C LEU A 18 6.85 3.34 11.00
N GLY A 19 6.86 2.06 11.37
CA GLY A 19 5.66 1.25 11.48
C GLY A 19 4.88 1.13 10.17
N GLY A 20 3.60 0.79 10.27
CA GLY A 20 2.81 0.42 9.10
C GLY A 20 1.41 -0.07 9.43
N CYS A 21 0.81 -0.81 8.50
CA CYS A 21 -0.40 -1.59 8.72
C CYS A 21 -0.05 -3.07 8.63
N HIS A 22 -0.36 -3.83 9.68
CA HIS A 22 0.10 -5.21 9.81
C HIS A 22 -0.82 -6.23 9.14
N LYS A 23 -1.89 -5.77 8.50
CA LYS A 23 -2.84 -6.60 7.77
C LYS A 23 -3.47 -5.85 6.62
N GLY A 24 -3.66 -6.53 5.49
CA GLY A 24 -4.50 -6.05 4.40
C GLY A 24 -5.45 -7.13 3.87
N ASN A 25 -6.34 -6.73 2.97
CA ASN A 25 -7.18 -7.66 2.22
C ASN A 25 -6.57 -7.93 0.84
N VAL A 26 -7.45 -8.16 -0.13
CA VAL A 26 -7.09 -8.32 -1.52
C VAL A 26 -7.09 -6.95 -2.19
N LEU A 27 -5.93 -6.56 -2.72
CA LEU A 27 -5.80 -5.50 -3.69
C LEU A 27 -6.46 -5.93 -5.00
N THR A 28 -7.69 -5.48 -5.17
CA THR A 28 -8.54 -5.82 -6.30
C THR A 28 -8.11 -5.10 -7.58
N GLY A 29 -8.46 -5.64 -8.74
CA GLY A 29 -8.34 -4.95 -10.03
C GLY A 29 -9.67 -4.94 -10.75
N VAL A 30 -10.16 -3.77 -11.13
CA VAL A 30 -11.42 -3.64 -11.88
C VAL A 30 -11.20 -2.68 -13.05
N ARG A 31 -11.56 -3.11 -14.26
CA ARG A 31 -11.59 -2.22 -15.42
C ARG A 31 -12.71 -1.19 -15.28
N VAL A 32 -12.36 0.07 -15.50
CA VAL A 32 -13.26 1.22 -15.42
C VAL A 32 -13.02 2.16 -16.61
N PRO A 33 -14.01 2.96 -17.02
CA PRO A 33 -13.77 4.06 -17.95
C PRO A 33 -12.63 4.96 -17.45
N GLY A 34 -11.70 5.34 -18.32
CA GLY A 34 -10.50 6.04 -17.89
C GLY A 34 -9.60 6.53 -19.02
N THR A 35 -8.35 6.87 -18.68
CA THR A 35 -7.41 7.62 -19.53
C THR A 35 -6.44 6.75 -20.32
N GLY A 36 -6.44 5.44 -20.07
CA GLY A 36 -5.59 4.51 -20.83
C GLY A 36 -6.16 4.17 -22.20
N SER A 37 -5.50 3.19 -22.83
CA SER A 37 -5.87 2.68 -24.14
C SER A 37 -7.33 2.23 -24.15
N VAL A 38 -7.99 2.45 -25.30
CA VAL A 38 -9.44 2.20 -25.51
C VAL A 38 -10.36 2.89 -24.49
N GLY A 39 -9.88 3.98 -23.87
CA GLY A 39 -10.65 4.77 -22.89
C GLY A 39 -10.88 4.02 -21.58
N GLN A 40 -9.92 3.18 -21.18
CA GLN A 40 -10.02 2.34 -19.98
C GLN A 40 -8.88 2.60 -19.00
N SER A 41 -9.16 2.40 -17.73
CA SER A 41 -8.19 2.33 -16.63
C SER A 41 -8.46 1.07 -15.81
N VAL A 42 -7.50 0.66 -14.99
CA VAL A 42 -7.69 -0.34 -13.94
C VAL A 42 -7.73 0.39 -12.61
N ARG A 43 -8.87 0.34 -11.94
CA ARG A 43 -8.96 0.76 -10.55
C ARG A 43 -8.47 -0.36 -9.65
N ARG A 44 -7.55 -0.01 -8.75
CA ARG A 44 -7.01 -0.87 -7.71
C ARG A 44 -7.49 -0.38 -6.37
N ALA A 45 -8.04 -1.26 -5.55
CA ALA A 45 -8.50 -0.88 -4.23
C ALA A 45 -8.31 -2.00 -3.21
N ALA A 46 -8.00 -1.60 -1.97
CA ALA A 46 -7.78 -2.49 -0.84
C ALA A 46 -8.10 -1.80 0.48
N ASP A 47 -8.32 -2.60 1.51
CA ASP A 47 -8.41 -2.16 2.89
C ASP A 47 -7.21 -2.67 3.69
N LEU A 48 -6.76 -1.85 4.63
CA LEU A 48 -5.66 -2.08 5.54
C LEU A 48 -6.15 -1.93 6.97
N TRP A 49 -5.62 -2.75 7.87
CA TRP A 49 -5.97 -2.76 9.29
C TRP A 49 -4.75 -2.91 10.16
N GLU A 50 -4.98 -2.75 11.46
CA GLU A 50 -3.93 -2.88 12.48
C GLU A 50 -2.79 -1.91 12.16
N CYS A 51 -3.15 -0.69 11.76
CA CYS A 51 -2.19 0.37 11.52
C CYS A 51 -1.63 0.87 12.84
N SER A 52 -0.31 0.82 12.94
CA SER A 52 0.48 1.27 14.08
C SER A 52 1.74 1.91 13.55
N SER A 53 1.74 3.24 13.51
CA SER A 53 2.86 4.03 13.03
C SER A 53 2.90 5.39 13.75
N PRO A 54 4.10 5.91 14.08
CA PRO A 54 4.24 7.29 14.55
C PRO A 54 3.76 8.33 13.52
N LEU A 55 3.69 7.98 12.24
CA LEU A 55 3.18 8.84 11.17
C LEU A 55 1.65 8.87 11.10
N LEU A 56 0.98 7.91 11.76
CA LEU A 56 -0.46 7.70 11.76
C LEU A 56 -1.03 7.73 13.19
N PRO A 57 -0.82 8.80 13.99
CA PRO A 57 -1.23 8.82 15.39
C PRO A 57 -2.76 8.70 15.52
N GLY A 58 -3.23 7.60 16.12
CA GLY A 58 -4.66 7.33 16.33
C GLY A 58 -5.41 6.77 15.11
N ILE A 59 -4.73 6.56 13.99
CA ILE A 59 -5.29 5.94 12.79
C ILE A 59 -4.99 4.44 12.84
N VAL A 60 -6.04 3.61 12.75
CA VAL A 60 -5.95 2.14 12.93
C VAL A 60 -6.26 1.34 11.66
N SER A 61 -6.80 1.99 10.64
CA SER A 61 -7.10 1.39 9.34
C SER A 61 -7.09 2.43 8.22
N GLY A 62 -7.06 1.96 6.98
CA GLY A 62 -7.14 2.82 5.80
C GLY A 62 -7.66 2.08 4.57
N HIS A 63 -8.27 2.82 3.66
CA HIS A 63 -8.70 2.34 2.35
C HIS A 63 -7.80 2.92 1.26
N PHE A 64 -7.09 2.06 0.55
CA PHE A 64 -6.28 2.43 -0.61
C PHE A 64 -7.11 2.37 -1.89
N SER A 65 -6.98 3.37 -2.76
CA SER A 65 -7.50 3.32 -4.13
C SER A 65 -6.56 4.03 -5.11
N ALA A 66 -6.28 3.43 -6.26
CA ALA A 66 -5.49 4.02 -7.34
C ALA A 66 -6.06 3.66 -8.72
N GLU A 67 -5.84 4.51 -9.72
CA GLU A 67 -6.29 4.27 -11.09
C GLU A 67 -5.12 4.27 -12.07
N LEU A 68 -4.82 3.09 -12.61
CA LEU A 68 -3.75 2.90 -13.59
C LEU A 68 -4.34 3.03 -15.00
N PRO A 69 -3.75 3.83 -15.90
CA PRO A 69 -4.17 3.85 -17.30
C PRO A 69 -3.92 2.48 -17.97
N TRP A 70 -4.95 1.89 -18.58
CA TRP A 70 -4.83 0.62 -19.29
C TRP A 70 -3.80 0.69 -20.43
N LEU A 71 -2.91 -0.31 -20.52
CA LEU A 71 -1.74 -0.31 -21.43
C LEU A 71 -0.84 0.93 -21.29
N GLY A 72 -0.90 1.65 -20.17
CA GLY A 72 -0.15 2.88 -19.93
C GLY A 72 1.15 2.65 -19.17
N PHE A 73 1.96 1.65 -19.56
CA PHE A 73 3.18 1.31 -18.82
C PHE A 73 4.11 2.52 -18.64
N GLY A 74 4.52 2.75 -17.40
CA GLY A 74 5.37 3.89 -17.03
C GLY A 74 4.64 5.23 -16.90
N ALA A 75 3.33 5.28 -17.14
CA ALA A 75 2.54 6.47 -16.89
C ALA A 75 2.45 6.74 -15.38
N PRO A 76 2.54 8.01 -14.95
CA PRO A 76 2.32 8.38 -13.57
C PRO A 76 0.95 7.89 -13.10
N THR A 77 0.94 7.07 -12.04
CA THR A 77 -0.30 6.64 -11.42
C THR A 77 -0.52 7.41 -10.14
N SER A 78 -1.73 7.93 -9.96
CA SER A 78 -2.18 8.55 -8.71
C SER A 78 -3.15 7.63 -7.96
N GLY A 79 -3.16 7.81 -6.65
CA GLY A 79 -4.08 7.15 -5.75
C GLY A 79 -4.30 7.96 -4.48
N ALA A 80 -5.04 7.37 -3.55
CA ALA A 80 -5.30 7.94 -2.25
C ALA A 80 -5.44 6.86 -1.19
N PHE A 81 -5.12 7.24 0.05
CA PHE A 81 -5.54 6.55 1.25
C PHE A 81 -6.62 7.38 1.94
N THR A 82 -7.76 6.76 2.24
CA THR A 82 -8.76 7.31 3.18
C THR A 82 -8.57 6.61 4.51
N TRP A 83 -8.11 7.35 5.52
CA TRP A 83 -7.79 6.81 6.83
C TRP A 83 -9.02 6.69 7.74
N SER A 84 -8.90 5.90 8.81
CA SER A 84 -9.97 5.65 9.77
C SER A 84 -10.48 6.89 10.52
N ASP A 85 -9.66 7.94 10.60
CA ASP A 85 -10.03 9.24 11.18
C ASP A 85 -10.74 10.16 10.16
N GLY A 86 -10.91 9.70 8.92
CA GLY A 86 -11.52 10.43 7.81
C GLY A 86 -10.56 11.33 7.03
N THR A 87 -9.28 11.42 7.43
CA THR A 87 -8.28 12.15 6.66
C THR A 87 -7.91 11.42 5.38
N VAL A 88 -7.42 12.16 4.38
CA VAL A 88 -7.03 11.61 3.08
C VAL A 88 -5.58 11.97 2.79
N SER A 89 -4.79 10.97 2.41
CA SER A 89 -3.44 11.17 1.89
C SER A 89 -3.41 10.84 0.40
N THR A 90 -2.86 11.72 -0.43
CA THR A 90 -2.69 11.44 -1.87
C THR A 90 -1.37 10.74 -2.10
N VAL A 91 -1.34 9.81 -3.06
CA VAL A 91 -0.12 9.10 -3.43
C VAL A 91 0.12 9.10 -4.92
N THR A 92 1.39 8.97 -5.28
CA THR A 92 1.83 8.71 -6.64
C THR A 92 2.80 7.54 -6.67
N GLY A 93 2.72 6.71 -7.70
CA GLY A 93 3.59 5.57 -7.82
C GLY A 93 3.55 4.91 -9.18
N LEU A 94 4.28 3.81 -9.27
CA LEU A 94 4.19 2.84 -10.34
C LEU A 94 3.74 1.51 -9.72
N PRO A 95 3.22 0.55 -10.51
CA PRO A 95 2.93 -0.79 -10.02
C PRO A 95 4.22 -1.58 -9.78
N ASN A 96 4.91 -1.24 -8.70
CA ASN A 96 6.14 -1.88 -8.22
C ASN A 96 6.16 -1.96 -6.68
N THR A 97 4.98 -2.03 -6.05
CA THR A 97 4.71 -1.97 -4.60
C THR A 97 5.04 -0.67 -3.87
N PHE A 98 5.74 0.28 -4.48
CA PHE A 98 6.13 1.55 -3.86
C PHE A 98 5.24 2.71 -4.30
N TRP A 99 4.76 3.48 -3.32
CA TRP A 99 3.96 4.67 -3.56
C TRP A 99 4.43 5.80 -2.66
N THR A 100 4.68 6.97 -3.23
CA THR A 100 5.05 8.17 -2.48
C THR A 100 3.81 8.92 -2.06
N ILE A 101 3.69 9.27 -0.78
CA ILE A 101 2.67 10.17 -0.27
C ILE A 101 3.08 11.61 -0.60
N THR A 102 2.22 12.30 -1.34
CA THR A 102 2.46 13.64 -1.89
C THR A 102 1.64 14.74 -1.24
N SER A 103 0.65 14.37 -0.42
CA SER A 103 -0.04 15.29 0.48
C SER A 103 -0.79 14.52 1.56
N GLY A 104 -1.10 15.21 2.68
CA GLY A 104 -1.89 14.68 3.79
C GLY A 104 -1.05 14.07 4.91
N THR A 105 -1.65 13.14 5.65
CA THR A 105 -0.96 12.43 6.74
C THR A 105 0.19 11.59 6.16
N ALA A 106 1.34 11.61 6.83
CA ALA A 106 2.57 10.95 6.39
C ALA A 106 3.15 11.50 5.06
N ASP A 107 2.87 12.77 4.71
CA ASP A 107 3.44 13.44 3.55
C ASP A 107 4.98 13.31 3.46
N GLY A 108 5.48 13.18 2.23
CA GLY A 108 6.90 13.01 1.94
C GLY A 108 7.47 11.61 2.17
N HIS A 109 6.67 10.68 2.69
CA HIS A 109 7.10 9.30 2.95
C HIS A 109 6.70 8.37 1.80
N VAL A 110 7.41 7.25 1.69
CA VAL A 110 7.06 6.17 0.77
C VAL A 110 6.33 5.09 1.55
N VAL A 111 5.30 4.49 0.96
CA VAL A 111 4.72 3.24 1.44
C VAL A 111 5.17 2.10 0.56
N ARG A 112 5.48 0.96 1.18
CA ARG A 112 5.72 -0.31 0.50
C ARG A 112 4.62 -1.28 0.87
N PHE A 113 3.92 -1.82 -0.13
CA PHE A 113 3.06 -2.97 0.07
C PHE A 113 3.90 -4.24 0.08
N ASP A 114 3.77 -5.04 1.13
CA ASP A 114 4.24 -6.41 1.17
C ASP A 114 3.08 -7.30 0.71
N LEU A 115 3.27 -8.01 -0.39
CA LEU A 115 2.23 -8.75 -1.10
C LEU A 115 2.60 -10.23 -1.17
N VAL A 116 1.59 -11.11 -1.16
CA VAL A 116 1.79 -12.57 -1.27
C VAL A 116 2.42 -13.02 -2.59
N THR A 117 2.39 -12.14 -3.61
CA THR A 117 2.97 -12.36 -4.93
C THR A 117 3.59 -11.06 -5.43
N GLU A 118 4.63 -11.17 -6.26
CA GLU A 118 5.32 -10.01 -6.82
C GLU A 118 4.37 -9.11 -7.64
N MET A 119 4.40 -7.81 -7.38
CA MET A 119 3.77 -6.81 -8.23
C MET A 119 4.75 -6.38 -9.32
N ASN A 120 4.33 -6.56 -10.57
CA ASN A 120 5.13 -6.22 -11.75
C ASN A 120 4.35 -5.33 -12.73
N GLY A 121 4.97 -5.01 -13.86
CA GLY A 121 4.37 -4.18 -14.92
C GLY A 121 3.08 -4.73 -15.53
N ASP A 122 2.76 -6.02 -15.36
CA ASP A 122 1.54 -6.65 -15.91
C ASP A 122 0.25 -6.06 -15.30
N TRP A 123 0.39 -5.30 -14.23
CA TRP A 123 -0.71 -4.59 -13.58
C TRP A 123 -1.35 -3.49 -14.43
N TYR A 124 -0.65 -2.97 -15.44
CA TYR A 124 -1.25 -2.10 -16.47
C TYR A 124 -2.12 -2.86 -17.49
N TYR A 125 -2.02 -4.19 -17.51
CA TYR A 125 -2.54 -5.07 -18.56
C TYR A 125 -3.52 -6.11 -18.03
N THR A 126 -3.84 -6.12 -16.73
CA THR A 126 -4.69 -7.13 -16.10
C THR A 126 -5.61 -6.54 -15.03
N ASP A 127 -6.69 -7.24 -14.71
CA ASP A 127 -7.58 -7.03 -13.56
C ASP A 127 -7.27 -8.01 -12.39
N ASN A 128 -6.08 -8.62 -12.42
CA ASN A 128 -5.63 -9.59 -11.42
C ASN A 128 -5.62 -9.00 -10.02
N SER A 129 -6.07 -9.77 -9.04
CA SER A 129 -6.09 -9.33 -7.64
C SER A 129 -4.98 -10.02 -6.82
N MET A 130 -4.47 -9.36 -5.78
CA MET A 130 -3.40 -9.91 -4.92
C MET A 130 -3.66 -9.62 -3.45
N ALA A 131 -3.35 -10.56 -2.57
CA ALA A 131 -3.46 -10.32 -1.13
C ALA A 131 -2.29 -9.44 -0.64
N ILE A 132 -2.62 -8.49 0.23
CA ILE A 132 -1.68 -7.66 0.96
C ILE A 132 -1.41 -8.35 2.30
N GLU A 133 -0.15 -8.61 2.60
CA GLU A 133 0.27 -9.09 3.91
C GLU A 133 0.39 -7.92 4.87
N SER A 134 1.13 -6.88 4.47
CA SER A 134 1.33 -5.66 5.25
C SER A 134 1.61 -4.45 4.36
N LEU A 135 1.58 -3.29 4.98
CA LEU A 135 2.11 -2.05 4.42
C LEU A 135 3.10 -1.47 5.41
N SER A 136 4.28 -1.06 4.94
CA SER A 136 5.31 -0.40 5.75
C SER A 136 5.57 1.02 5.27
N PHE A 137 5.77 1.96 6.20
CA PHE A 137 6.25 3.30 5.87
C PHE A 137 7.77 3.33 5.77
N LEU A 138 8.27 4.03 4.76
CA LEU A 138 9.68 4.22 4.44
C LEU A 138 9.99 5.71 4.35
N ARG A 139 11.26 6.06 4.56
CA ARG A 139 11.78 7.41 4.42
C ARG A 139 12.09 7.76 2.96
#